data_AF-A0A1G1JBC7-F1
#
_entry.id   AF-A0A1G1JBC7-F1
#
_cell.length_a   1.000
_cell.length_b   1.000
_cell.length_c   1.000
_cell.angle_alpha   90.00
_cell.angle_beta   90.00
_cell.angle_gamma   90.00
#
_symmetry.space_group_name_H-M   'P 1'
#
loop_
_entity.id
_entity.type
_entity.pdbx_description
1 polymer ?
#
loop_
_entity_poly.entity_id
_entity_poly.type
_entity_poly.pdbx_seq_one_letter_code
_entity_poly.pdbx_strand_id
1 'polypeptide(L)'
;MLTHNHKIRPRGFLALFLLALLFCPYRASFSMDIEQTSTPDPQKVFGRLVTRACQKLQAQAKKRPLKLKYLNDSLQLTASAAALMASGRDFVQARAALDQAVEKYPANSFAFLLKAITYSSQGDSLSANRYFKTFLIESRVFTGFDKIFLTWAEMREIRKIVYGILQTQNVPLTEEEKKLMQKITFKNLLSYIAAPGPEDRGLNIGFIAVIAGGAAILLLCLFTGVDFSRLLPRLLLILYMAAWVSYGFWIVDLAFGLPFGWNRFKAVPLCMASILGLFFLAELWAAAQDFFRPVEKGYKRCRHCGAATPKLSLECTECRKKL
;
A
#
# COMPACT_ATOMS: atom_id res chain seq x y z
N MET A 1 -39.25 -25.83 -29.38
CA MET A 1 -38.16 -25.63 -28.41
C MET A 1 -37.26 -24.51 -28.93
N LEU A 2 -37.46 -23.28 -28.44
CA LEU A 2 -36.62 -22.12 -28.74
C LEU A 2 -35.89 -21.75 -27.45
N THR A 3 -34.59 -21.99 -27.39
CA THR A 3 -33.74 -21.56 -26.28
C THR A 3 -33.45 -20.07 -26.42
N HIS A 4 -34.17 -19.23 -25.67
CA HIS A 4 -33.91 -17.80 -25.62
C HIS A 4 -32.60 -17.53 -24.87
N ASN A 5 -31.57 -17.19 -25.64
CA ASN A 5 -30.25 -16.81 -25.15
C ASN A 5 -30.30 -15.35 -24.64
N HIS A 6 -30.48 -15.14 -23.33
CA HIS A 6 -30.49 -13.80 -22.75
C HIS A 6 -29.07 -13.25 -22.58
N LYS A 7 -28.66 -12.38 -23.51
CA LYS A 7 -27.53 -11.45 -23.35
C LYS A 7 -27.83 -10.47 -22.21
N ILE A 8 -27.24 -10.71 -21.04
CA ILE A 8 -27.17 -9.72 -19.95
C ILE A 8 -26.34 -8.54 -20.46
N ARG A 9 -26.97 -7.37 -20.65
CA ARG A 9 -26.27 -6.14 -21.07
C ARG A 9 -25.49 -5.56 -19.88
N PRO A 10 -24.15 -5.42 -19.95
CA PRO A 10 -23.31 -5.01 -18.82
C PRO A 10 -23.38 -3.52 -18.44
N ARG A 11 -24.25 -2.73 -19.09
CA ARG A 11 -24.28 -1.26 -18.90
C ARG A 11 -24.85 -0.82 -17.55
N GLY A 12 -25.61 -1.66 -16.86
CA GLY A 12 -26.14 -1.36 -15.51
C GLY A 12 -25.11 -1.52 -14.38
N PHE A 13 -24.11 -2.38 -14.55
CA PHE A 13 -23.14 -2.72 -13.49
C PHE A 13 -22.15 -1.58 -13.21
N LEU A 14 -21.73 -0.86 -14.26
CA LEU A 14 -20.81 0.27 -14.12
C LEU A 14 -21.46 1.46 -13.39
N ALA A 15 -22.75 1.71 -13.64
CA ALA A 15 -23.50 2.80 -13.02
C ALA A 15 -23.78 2.53 -11.53
N LEU A 16 -24.11 1.28 -11.17
CA LEU A 16 -24.29 0.87 -9.77
C LEU A 16 -22.98 0.88 -8.96
N PHE A 17 -21.86 0.52 -9.58
CA PHE A 17 -20.53 0.62 -8.96
C PHE A 17 -20.12 2.06 -8.68
N LEU A 18 -20.38 2.99 -9.62
CA LEU A 18 -20.12 4.42 -9.44
C LEU A 18 -21.04 5.05 -8.39
N LEU A 19 -22.31 4.63 -8.31
CA LEU A 19 -23.25 5.09 -7.27
C LEU A 19 -22.88 4.58 -5.87
N ALA A 20 -22.42 3.34 -5.74
CA ALA A 20 -21.99 2.79 -4.45
C ALA A 20 -20.73 3.48 -3.89
N LEU A 21 -19.83 3.95 -4.77
CA LEU A 21 -18.66 4.75 -4.38
C LEU A 21 -19.03 6.18 -3.97
N LEU A 22 -20.09 6.76 -4.54
CA LEU A 22 -20.53 8.13 -4.24
C LEU A 22 -21.39 8.24 -2.96
N PHE A 23 -22.03 7.14 -2.53
CA PHE A 23 -22.97 7.15 -1.40
C PHE A 23 -22.51 6.41 -0.14
N CYS A 24 -21.25 5.98 -0.05
CA CYS A 24 -20.76 5.35 1.18
C CYS A 24 -20.39 6.42 2.23
N PRO A 25 -21.24 6.71 3.24
CA PRO A 25 -20.93 7.69 4.26
C PRO A 25 -20.31 6.92 5.43
N TYR A 26 -19.14 6.32 5.22
CA TYR A 26 -18.53 5.49 6.26
C TYR A 26 -17.54 6.32 7.09
N ARG A 27 -18.08 7.05 8.07
CA ARG A 27 -17.34 7.38 9.30
C ARG A 27 -17.39 6.15 10.21
N ALA A 28 -16.44 5.24 10.05
CA ALA A 28 -16.19 4.22 11.07
C ALA A 28 -14.95 4.62 11.87
N SER A 29 -15.18 5.35 12.95
CA SER A 29 -14.36 5.30 14.15
C SER A 29 -14.57 3.94 14.80
N PHE A 30 -13.77 2.94 14.40
CA PHE A 30 -13.74 1.63 15.04
C PHE A 30 -12.42 1.51 15.82
N SER A 31 -12.53 1.68 17.14
CA SER A 31 -11.50 1.29 18.10
C SER A 31 -11.54 -0.22 18.21
N MET A 32 -10.61 -0.89 17.55
CA MET A 32 -10.38 -2.32 17.75
C MET A 32 -9.19 -2.42 18.70
N ASP A 33 -9.44 -2.86 19.93
CA ASP A 33 -8.42 -3.23 20.89
C ASP A 33 -7.65 -4.44 20.35
N ILE A 34 -6.70 -4.16 19.46
CA ILE A 34 -5.61 -5.07 19.13
C ILE A 34 -4.74 -5.05 20.39
N GLU A 35 -4.55 -6.21 21.02
CA GLU A 35 -3.54 -6.42 22.05
C GLU A 35 -2.30 -5.58 21.70
N GLN A 36 -2.01 -4.59 22.55
CA GLN A 36 -0.87 -3.69 22.43
C GLN A 36 0.41 -4.52 22.45
N THR A 37 0.78 -5.09 21.30
CA THR A 37 2.18 -5.17 20.91
C THR A 37 2.60 -3.70 20.79
N SER A 38 3.04 -3.15 21.93
CA SER A 38 3.42 -1.75 22.09
C SER A 38 4.12 -1.28 20.83
N THR A 39 3.45 -0.42 20.06
CA THR A 39 4.02 0.14 18.83
C THR A 39 5.39 0.68 19.21
N PRO A 40 6.48 0.22 18.59
CA PRO A 40 7.81 0.54 19.05
C PRO A 40 7.96 2.06 19.06
N ASP A 41 8.37 2.59 20.22
CA ASP A 41 8.55 4.02 20.44
C ASP A 41 9.30 4.65 19.24
N PRO A 42 8.69 5.63 18.54
CA PRO A 42 9.28 6.27 17.38
C PRO A 42 10.69 6.80 17.64
N GLN A 43 11.00 7.23 18.87
CA GLN A 43 12.34 7.70 19.23
C GLN A 43 13.35 6.55 19.25
N LYS A 44 12.96 5.38 19.78
CA LYS A 44 13.80 4.17 19.77
C LYS A 44 13.99 3.62 18.35
N VAL A 45 12.96 3.68 17.51
CA VAL A 45 13.08 3.29 16.09
C VAL A 45 14.04 4.24 15.37
N PHE A 46 13.85 5.54 15.53
CA PHE A 46 14.71 6.57 14.94
C PHE A 46 16.18 6.41 15.36
N GLY A 47 16.44 6.30 16.67
CA GLY A 47 17.79 6.11 17.20
C GLY A 47 18.48 4.87 16.62
N ARG A 48 17.77 3.73 16.52
CA ARG A 48 18.30 2.51 15.91
C ARG A 48 18.63 2.69 14.43
N LEU A 49 17.73 3.31 13.66
CA LEU A 49 17.93 3.54 12.23
C LEU A 49 19.13 4.46 11.96
N VAL A 50 19.21 5.59 12.66
CA VAL A 50 20.31 6.54 12.54
C VAL A 50 21.63 5.90 12.97
N THR A 51 21.66 5.18 14.09
CA THR A 51 22.88 4.49 14.56
C THR A 51 23.38 3.47 13.54
N ARG A 52 22.48 2.66 12.98
CA ARG A 52 22.83 1.68 11.95
C ARG A 52 23.34 2.36 10.68
N ALA A 53 22.71 3.46 10.27
CA ALA A 53 23.15 4.25 9.12
C ALA A 53 24.55 4.85 9.35
N CYS A 54 24.83 5.40 10.53
CA CYS A 54 26.14 5.91 10.93
C CYS A 54 27.22 4.81 10.91
N GLN A 55 26.93 3.61 11.40
CA GLN A 55 27.86 2.47 11.35
C GLN A 55 28.18 2.06 9.91
N LYS A 56 27.16 1.92 9.05
CA LYS A 56 27.35 1.64 7.62
C LYS A 56 28.15 2.74 6.94
N LEU A 57 27.83 4.00 7.22
CA LEU A 57 28.53 5.18 6.71
C LEU A 57 30.02 5.13 7.06
N GLN A 58 30.37 4.89 8.32
CA GLN A 58 31.76 4.77 8.78
C GLN A 58 32.50 3.61 8.10
N ALA A 59 31.85 2.46 7.91
CA ALA A 59 32.44 1.32 7.22
C ALA A 59 32.70 1.61 5.73
N GLN A 60 31.78 2.31 5.08
CA GLN A 60 31.88 2.63 3.65
C GLN A 60 32.84 3.79 3.37
N ALA A 61 32.90 4.80 4.23
CA ALA A 61 33.80 5.94 4.08
C ALA A 61 35.28 5.56 3.98
N LYS A 62 35.69 4.48 4.66
CA LYS A 62 37.05 3.91 4.58
C LYS A 62 37.38 3.34 3.21
N LYS A 63 36.37 2.86 2.47
CA LYS A 63 36.53 2.20 1.17
C LYS A 63 36.54 3.17 -0.02
N ARG A 64 36.14 4.43 0.20
CA ARG A 64 36.01 5.47 -0.83
C ARG A 64 35.27 4.97 -2.10
N PRO A 65 34.03 4.48 -1.96
CA PRO A 65 33.33 3.72 -3.01
C PRO A 65 32.88 4.57 -4.21
N LEU A 66 32.93 5.90 -4.12
CA LEU A 66 32.44 6.80 -5.16
C LEU A 66 33.54 7.14 -6.17
N LYS A 67 33.16 7.33 -7.44
CA LYS A 67 34.12 7.73 -8.48
C LYS A 67 34.68 9.15 -8.28
N LEU A 68 33.87 10.04 -7.70
CA LEU A 68 34.20 11.45 -7.57
C LEU A 68 34.80 11.72 -6.19
N LYS A 69 35.97 12.38 -6.17
CA LYS A 69 36.73 12.67 -4.95
C LYS A 69 35.91 13.47 -3.93
N TYR A 70 35.26 14.55 -4.35
CA TYR A 70 34.49 15.42 -3.46
C TYR A 70 33.34 14.70 -2.75
N LEU A 71 32.74 13.68 -3.40
CA LEU A 71 31.72 12.86 -2.76
C LEU A 71 32.31 11.95 -1.69
N ASN A 72 33.46 11.32 -1.94
CA ASN A 72 34.15 10.53 -0.91
C ASN A 72 34.62 11.39 0.26
N ASP A 73 35.08 12.61 -0.01
CA ASP A 73 35.52 13.53 1.02
C ASP A 73 34.32 13.98 1.90
N SER A 74 33.17 14.29 1.27
CA SER A 74 31.91 14.55 2.01
C SER A 74 31.46 13.33 2.82
N LEU A 75 31.58 12.11 2.27
CA LEU A 75 31.24 10.86 2.95
C LEU A 75 32.12 10.63 4.19
N GLN A 76 33.42 10.91 4.08
CA GLN A 76 34.40 10.79 5.18
C GLN A 76 34.15 11.81 6.28
N LEU A 77 33.87 13.07 5.93
CA LEU A 77 33.55 14.12 6.88
C LEU A 77 32.23 13.84 7.63
N THR A 78 31.24 13.29 6.93
CA THR A 78 29.98 12.86 7.57
C THR A 78 30.21 11.67 8.52
N ALA A 79 31.08 10.74 8.13
CA ALA A 79 31.44 9.58 8.95
C ALA A 79 32.24 9.98 10.22
N SER A 80 33.17 10.92 10.09
CA SER A 80 33.94 11.43 11.22
C SER A 80 33.05 12.19 12.20
N ALA A 81 32.13 13.03 11.71
CA ALA A 81 31.12 13.67 12.55
C ALA A 81 30.26 12.65 13.30
N ALA A 82 29.79 11.60 12.63
CA ALA A 82 29.02 10.53 13.27
C ALA A 82 29.81 9.82 14.38
N ALA A 83 31.13 9.63 14.19
CA ALA A 83 32.00 9.05 15.21
C ALA A 83 32.17 9.97 16.42
N LEU A 84 32.38 11.27 16.18
CA LEU A 84 32.49 12.29 17.22
C LEU A 84 31.20 12.38 18.04
N MET A 85 30.03 12.38 17.38
CA MET A 85 28.73 12.36 18.04
C MET A 85 28.53 11.12 18.91
N ALA A 86 28.90 9.93 18.42
CA ALA A 86 28.79 8.68 19.18
C ALA A 86 29.70 8.65 20.42
N SER A 87 30.84 9.34 20.36
CA SER A 87 31.77 9.44 21.49
C SER A 87 31.29 10.39 22.60
N GLY A 88 30.26 11.20 22.34
CA GLY A 88 29.70 12.19 23.27
C GLY A 88 30.64 13.35 23.62
N ARG A 89 31.84 13.41 23.02
CA ARG A 89 32.94 14.25 23.51
C ARG A 89 33.21 15.51 22.69
N ASP A 90 32.67 15.66 21.47
CA ASP A 90 32.96 16.86 20.68
C ASP A 90 31.92 17.23 19.62
N PHE A 91 30.81 17.82 20.08
CA PHE A 91 29.77 18.34 19.17
C PHE A 91 30.23 19.56 18.36
N VAL A 92 31.26 20.28 18.81
CA VAL A 92 31.81 21.43 18.07
C VAL A 92 32.56 20.94 16.85
N GLN A 93 33.48 19.98 17.02
CA GLN A 93 34.19 19.36 15.91
C GLN A 93 33.25 18.60 14.98
N ALA A 94 32.23 17.92 15.52
CA ALA A 94 31.22 17.24 14.69
C ALA A 94 30.48 18.23 13.77
N ARG A 95 30.09 19.40 14.27
CA ARG A 95 29.44 20.45 13.45
C ARG A 95 30.38 20.97 12.37
N ALA A 96 31.63 21.29 12.72
CA ALA A 96 32.60 21.77 11.74
C ALA A 96 32.85 20.75 10.61
N ALA A 97 32.93 19.46 10.95
CA ALA A 97 33.04 18.39 9.96
C ALA A 97 31.79 18.30 9.07
N LEU A 98 30.58 18.44 9.63
CA LEU A 98 29.33 18.43 8.86
C LEU A 98 29.21 19.65 7.94
N ASP A 99 29.66 20.83 8.38
CA ASP A 99 29.69 22.05 7.55
C ASP A 99 30.60 21.85 6.34
N GLN A 100 31.81 21.32 6.54
CA GLN A 100 32.70 20.97 5.45
C GLN A 100 32.12 19.87 4.54
N ALA A 101 31.42 18.89 5.11
CA ALA A 101 30.78 17.82 4.32
C ALA A 101 29.74 18.38 3.35
N VAL A 102 28.93 19.34 3.81
CA VAL A 102 27.92 20.03 3.00
C VAL A 102 28.60 20.96 1.99
N GLU A 103 29.69 21.64 2.33
CA GLU A 103 30.46 22.44 1.37
C GLU A 103 30.98 21.59 0.20
N LYS A 104 31.50 20.39 0.49
CA LYS A 104 31.97 19.46 -0.56
C LYS A 104 30.83 18.88 -1.39
N TYR A 105 29.67 18.61 -0.78
CA TYR A 105 28.50 18.08 -1.46
C TYR A 105 27.21 18.67 -0.85
N PRO A 106 26.67 19.76 -1.43
CA PRO A 106 25.53 20.46 -0.87
C PRO A 106 24.25 19.63 -0.75
N ALA A 107 24.11 18.59 -1.59
CA ALA A 107 22.97 17.67 -1.55
C ALA A 107 23.18 16.49 -0.58
N ASN A 108 24.15 16.55 0.34
CA ASN A 108 24.33 15.55 1.39
C ASN A 108 23.23 15.67 2.44
N SER A 109 22.08 15.05 2.16
CA SER A 109 20.91 15.08 3.03
C SER A 109 21.22 14.56 4.44
N PHE A 110 22.00 13.48 4.56
CA PHE A 110 22.31 12.86 5.84
C PHE A 110 23.16 13.75 6.75
N ALA A 111 24.01 14.61 6.20
CA ALA A 111 24.74 15.60 7.00
C ALA A 111 23.79 16.59 7.68
N PHE A 112 22.72 17.05 7.00
CA PHE A 112 21.71 17.90 7.61
C PHE A 112 20.93 17.20 8.73
N LEU A 113 20.65 15.90 8.57
CA LEU A 113 20.02 15.11 9.64
C LEU A 113 20.91 15.06 10.89
N LEU A 114 22.21 14.78 10.72
CA LEU A 114 23.14 14.75 11.84
C LEU A 114 23.30 16.12 12.50
N LYS A 115 23.35 17.21 11.73
CA LYS A 115 23.35 18.58 12.27
C LYS A 115 22.11 18.81 13.13
N ALA A 116 20.93 18.43 12.65
CA ALA A 116 19.68 18.58 13.40
C ALA A 116 19.72 17.85 14.74
N ILE A 117 20.22 16.61 14.74
CA ILE A 117 20.39 15.80 15.96
C ILE A 117 21.39 16.47 16.91
N THR A 118 22.53 16.98 16.40
CA THR A 118 23.51 17.70 17.23
C THR A 118 22.88 18.91 17.91
N TYR A 119 22.20 19.79 17.18
CA TYR A 119 21.55 20.96 17.77
C TYR A 119 20.44 20.58 18.76
N SER A 120 19.64 19.56 18.43
CA SER A 120 18.61 19.04 19.33
C SER A 120 19.21 18.52 20.63
N SER A 121 20.35 17.82 20.58
CA SER A 121 21.04 17.30 21.77
C SER A 121 21.63 18.39 22.67
N GLN A 122 21.88 19.58 22.11
CA GLN A 122 22.38 20.76 22.81
C GLN A 122 21.26 21.68 23.31
N GLY A 123 19.99 21.32 23.09
CA GLY A 123 18.82 22.11 23.47
C GLY A 123 18.47 23.26 22.51
N ASP A 124 19.17 23.41 21.39
CA ASP A 124 18.87 24.42 20.37
C ASP A 124 17.82 23.89 19.38
N SER A 125 16.56 23.96 19.81
CA SER A 125 15.41 23.49 19.02
C SER A 125 15.19 24.27 17.73
N LEU A 126 15.50 25.57 17.71
CA LEU A 126 15.32 26.42 16.52
C LEU A 126 16.25 25.98 15.39
N SER A 127 17.54 25.82 15.69
CA SER A 127 18.51 25.33 14.72
C SER A 127 18.22 23.88 14.32
N ALA A 128 17.86 23.03 15.29
CA ALA A 128 17.48 21.64 15.02
C ALA A 128 16.33 21.55 14.00
N ASN A 129 15.28 22.34 14.20
CA ASN A 129 14.09 22.33 13.35
C ASN A 129 14.39 22.82 11.93
N ARG A 130 15.25 23.85 11.81
CA ARG A 130 15.74 24.32 10.51
C ARG A 130 16.45 23.20 9.76
N TYR A 131 17.36 22.47 10.41
CA TYR A 131 18.11 21.41 9.77
C TYR A 131 17.28 20.15 9.50
N PHE A 132 16.30 19.81 10.35
CA PHE A 132 15.33 18.77 10.07
C PHE A 132 14.51 19.10 8.81
N LYS A 133 14.10 20.36 8.66
CA LYS A 133 13.43 20.85 7.45
C LYS A 133 14.34 20.72 6.22
N THR A 134 15.58 21.19 6.30
CA THR A 134 16.55 21.06 5.21
C THR A 134 16.80 19.60 4.83
N PHE A 135 16.91 18.70 5.81
CA PHE A 135 17.00 17.26 5.56
C PHE A 135 15.81 16.75 4.75
N LEU A 136 14.58 17.11 5.10
CA LEU A 136 13.39 16.68 4.35
C LEU A 136 13.38 17.18 2.90
N ILE A 137 13.89 18.40 2.66
CA ILE A 137 14.00 18.99 1.32
C ILE A 137 15.08 18.28 0.51
N GLU A 138 16.30 18.14 1.05
CA GLU A 138 17.43 17.57 0.32
C GLU A 138 17.32 16.06 0.13
N SER A 139 16.72 15.34 1.08
CA SER A 139 16.43 13.91 0.96
C SER A 139 15.29 13.59 -0.01
N ARG A 140 14.72 14.58 -0.72
CA ARG A 140 13.70 14.37 -1.76
C ARG A 140 14.20 13.44 -2.87
N VAL A 141 15.47 13.57 -3.25
CA VAL A 141 16.11 12.71 -4.23
C VAL A 141 16.92 11.68 -3.47
N PHE A 142 16.49 10.42 -3.51
CA PHE A 142 17.29 9.33 -2.93
C PHE A 142 18.43 8.97 -3.89
N THR A 143 19.59 9.59 -3.66
CA THR A 143 20.71 9.58 -4.60
C THR A 143 21.55 8.30 -4.51
N GLY A 144 22.46 8.11 -5.46
CA GLY A 144 23.48 7.06 -5.38
C GLY A 144 24.39 7.21 -4.15
N PHE A 145 24.54 8.42 -3.64
CA PHE A 145 25.29 8.71 -2.42
C PHE A 145 24.59 8.10 -1.18
N ASP A 146 23.29 8.35 -1.02
CA ASP A 146 22.53 7.86 0.14
C ASP A 146 22.45 6.32 0.16
N LYS A 147 22.35 5.70 -1.03
CA LYS A 147 22.27 4.24 -1.23
C LYS A 147 23.47 3.48 -0.69
N ILE A 148 24.60 4.15 -0.44
CA ILE A 148 25.81 3.52 0.10
C ILE A 148 25.59 3.04 1.53
N PHE A 149 24.81 3.78 2.32
CA PHE A 149 24.67 3.53 3.76
C PHE A 149 23.22 3.49 4.25
N LEU A 150 22.25 3.87 3.41
CA LEU A 150 20.82 3.75 3.69
C LEU A 150 20.14 2.93 2.60
N THR A 151 19.13 2.16 3.02
CA THR A 151 18.11 1.64 2.10
C THR A 151 16.98 2.66 1.95
N TRP A 152 16.20 2.54 0.88
CA TRP A 152 15.06 3.44 0.67
C TRP A 152 14.01 3.33 1.79
N ALA A 153 13.77 2.13 2.30
CA ALA A 153 12.86 1.91 3.44
C ALA A 153 13.36 2.61 4.71
N GLU A 154 14.66 2.51 5.03
CA GLU A 154 15.27 3.21 6.17
C GLU A 154 15.15 4.74 6.00
N MET A 155 15.45 5.27 4.80
CA MET A 155 15.32 6.71 4.51
C MET A 155 13.86 7.19 4.66
N ARG A 156 12.88 6.42 4.17
CA ARG A 156 11.45 6.75 4.29
C ARG A 156 11.02 6.83 5.75
N GLU A 157 11.41 5.85 6.56
CA GLU A 157 11.02 5.82 7.97
C GLU A 157 11.67 6.96 8.77
N ILE A 158 12.95 7.26 8.52
CA ILE A 158 13.64 8.43 9.09
C ILE A 158 12.87 9.72 8.74
N ARG A 159 12.51 9.92 7.46
CA ARG A 159 11.77 11.11 7.03
C ARG A 159 10.39 11.22 7.70
N LYS A 160 9.67 10.11 7.83
CA LYS A 160 8.37 10.05 8.51
C LYS A 160 8.50 10.47 9.97
N ILE A 161 9.52 9.99 10.68
CA ILE A 161 9.74 10.34 12.08
C ILE A 161 10.15 11.81 12.22
N VAL A 162 11.08 12.30 11.39
CA VAL A 162 11.47 13.73 11.38
C VAL A 162 10.27 14.64 11.12
N TYR A 163 9.40 14.26 10.20
CA TYR A 163 8.15 14.99 9.96
C TYR A 163 7.26 15.01 11.20
N GLY A 164 7.08 13.86 11.87
CA GLY A 164 6.34 13.79 13.14
C GLY A 164 6.92 14.71 14.22
N ILE A 165 8.25 14.78 14.34
CA ILE A 165 8.93 15.71 15.26
C ILE A 165 8.55 17.16 14.94
N LEU A 166 8.68 17.57 13.67
CA LEU A 166 8.34 18.94 13.25
C LEU A 166 6.87 19.28 13.47
N GLN A 167 5.96 18.33 13.25
CA GLN A 167 4.54 18.51 13.53
C GLN A 167 4.27 18.69 15.03
N THR A 168 4.85 17.85 15.88
CA THR A 168 4.68 17.97 17.35
C THR A 168 5.20 19.29 17.91
N GLN A 169 6.15 19.91 17.22
CA GLN A 169 6.74 21.19 17.59
C GLN A 169 6.07 22.39 16.89
N ASN A 170 4.94 22.18 16.21
CA ASN A 170 4.18 23.21 15.48
C ASN A 170 5.03 24.00 14.46
N VAL A 171 6.02 23.34 13.82
CA VAL A 171 6.86 23.98 12.80
C VAL A 171 6.09 24.01 11.48
N PRO A 172 5.81 25.20 10.89
CA PRO A 172 5.07 25.29 9.65
C PRO A 172 5.90 24.74 8.48
N LEU A 173 5.35 23.70 7.83
CA LEU A 173 5.84 23.18 6.56
C LEU A 173 5.01 23.76 5.43
N THR A 174 5.69 24.19 4.37
CA THR A 174 5.06 24.72 3.15
C THR A 174 4.23 23.65 2.45
N GLU A 175 3.24 24.07 1.66
CA GLU A 175 2.35 23.14 0.93
C GLU A 175 3.11 22.25 -0.08
N GLU A 176 4.23 22.74 -0.63
CA GLU A 176 5.11 21.93 -1.49
C GLU A 176 5.83 20.83 -0.71
N GLU A 177 6.25 21.10 0.53
CA GLU A 177 6.87 20.13 1.43
C GLU A 177 5.89 19.03 1.86
N LYS A 178 4.61 19.37 2.05
CA LYS A 178 3.54 18.39 2.32
C LYS A 178 3.28 17.50 1.09
N LYS A 179 3.27 18.07 -0.12
CA LYS A 179 3.10 17.32 -1.39
C LYS A 179 4.28 16.39 -1.69
N LEU A 180 5.50 16.77 -1.30
CA LEU A 180 6.72 15.95 -1.47
C LEU A 180 6.71 14.67 -0.62
N MET A 181 5.84 14.56 0.38
CA MET A 181 5.66 13.34 1.17
C MET A 181 4.81 12.27 0.48
N GLN A 182 4.05 12.62 -0.57
CA GLN A 182 3.10 11.71 -1.22
C GLN A 182 3.62 11.02 -2.48
N LYS A 183 4.71 11.48 -3.10
CA LYS A 183 5.14 10.95 -4.41
C LYS A 183 6.37 10.05 -4.31
N ILE A 184 6.13 8.73 -4.32
CA ILE A 184 7.16 7.77 -4.71
C ILE A 184 7.42 7.99 -6.22
N THR A 185 8.64 8.39 -6.60
CA THR A 185 9.02 8.41 -8.03
C THR A 185 8.86 7.01 -8.62
N PHE A 186 8.27 6.89 -9.82
CA PHE A 186 7.98 5.61 -10.49
C PHE A 186 9.17 4.64 -10.56
N LYS A 187 10.39 5.17 -10.73
CA LYS A 187 11.63 4.36 -10.69
C LYS A 187 11.88 3.70 -9.32
N ASN A 188 11.55 4.39 -8.23
CA ASN A 188 11.68 3.86 -6.88
C ASN A 188 10.54 2.88 -6.55
N LEU A 189 9.35 3.12 -7.08
CA LEU A 189 8.23 2.16 -7.04
C LEU A 189 8.62 0.84 -7.71
N LEU A 190 9.17 0.90 -8.93
CA LEU A 190 9.70 -0.25 -9.66
C LEU A 190 10.81 -0.96 -8.87
N SER A 191 11.73 -0.21 -8.26
CA SER A 191 12.81 -0.80 -7.44
C SER A 191 12.28 -1.48 -6.17
N TYR A 192 11.20 -0.97 -5.58
CA TYR A 192 10.55 -1.54 -4.41
C TYR A 192 9.74 -2.80 -4.77
N ILE A 193 9.09 -2.81 -5.94
CA ILE A 193 8.44 -4.00 -6.50
C ILE A 193 9.49 -5.09 -6.82
N ALA A 194 10.66 -4.70 -7.33
CA ALA A 194 11.75 -5.61 -7.66
C ALA A 194 12.51 -6.14 -6.44
N ALA A 195 12.61 -5.36 -5.36
CA ALA A 195 13.28 -5.74 -4.12
C ALA A 195 12.42 -5.39 -2.88
N PRO A 196 11.31 -6.11 -2.66
CA PRO A 196 10.41 -5.84 -1.55
C PRO A 196 11.10 -6.12 -0.21
N GLY A 197 10.67 -5.40 0.84
CA GLY A 197 11.17 -5.60 2.20
C GLY A 197 10.93 -7.04 2.70
N PRO A 198 11.63 -7.50 3.76
CA PRO A 198 11.52 -8.89 4.23
C PRO A 198 10.07 -9.32 4.54
N GLU A 199 9.30 -8.44 5.17
CA GLU A 199 7.87 -8.63 5.48
C GLU A 199 6.98 -8.59 4.23
N ASP A 200 7.46 -7.99 3.14
CA ASP A 200 6.73 -7.78 1.89
C ASP A 200 6.96 -8.92 0.90
N ARG A 201 8.08 -9.65 1.03
CA ARG A 201 8.47 -10.75 0.15
C ARG A 201 7.48 -11.91 0.22
N GLY A 202 7.11 -12.35 1.41
CA GLY A 202 6.18 -13.49 1.58
C GLY A 202 4.82 -13.21 0.94
N LEU A 203 4.33 -11.99 1.08
CA LEU A 203 3.03 -11.59 0.56
C LEU A 203 3.05 -11.37 -0.95
N ASN A 204 4.12 -10.77 -1.50
CA ASN A 204 4.31 -10.68 -2.95
C ASN A 204 4.47 -12.06 -3.59
N ILE A 205 5.22 -12.98 -2.97
CA ILE A 205 5.32 -14.37 -3.44
C ILE A 205 3.96 -15.05 -3.39
N GLY A 206 3.19 -14.88 -2.31
CA GLY A 206 1.83 -15.39 -2.20
C GLY A 206 0.92 -14.85 -3.29
N PHE A 207 0.96 -13.54 -3.56
CA PHE A 207 0.19 -12.92 -4.64
C PHE A 207 0.59 -13.41 -6.03
N ILE A 208 1.89 -13.51 -6.29
CA ILE A 208 2.41 -14.06 -7.55
C ILE A 208 1.95 -15.51 -7.71
N ALA A 209 2.00 -16.32 -6.65
CA ALA A 209 1.54 -17.70 -6.67
C ALA A 209 0.02 -17.80 -6.94
N VAL A 210 -0.79 -16.96 -6.30
CA VAL A 210 -2.24 -16.90 -6.52
C VAL A 210 -2.57 -16.44 -7.94
N ILE A 211 -1.87 -15.42 -8.45
CA ILE A 211 -2.10 -14.85 -9.78
C ILE A 211 -1.63 -15.79 -10.88
N ALA A 212 -0.42 -16.34 -10.79
CA ALA A 212 0.14 -17.25 -11.79
C ALA A 212 -0.52 -18.62 -11.72
N GLY A 213 -0.71 -19.17 -10.52
CA GLY A 213 -1.42 -20.43 -10.30
C GLY A 213 -2.87 -20.34 -10.72
N GLY A 214 -3.57 -19.26 -10.36
CA GLY A 214 -4.93 -19.00 -10.81
C GLY A 214 -5.04 -18.86 -12.33
N ALA A 215 -4.08 -18.19 -12.99
CA ALA A 215 -4.04 -18.12 -14.46
C ALA A 215 -3.91 -19.50 -15.10
N ALA A 216 -2.97 -20.32 -14.59
CA ALA A 216 -2.75 -21.66 -15.09
C ALA A 216 -3.98 -22.57 -14.90
N ILE A 217 -4.64 -22.49 -13.73
CA ILE A 217 -5.88 -23.23 -13.46
C ILE A 217 -7.00 -22.78 -14.40
N LEU A 218 -7.20 -21.46 -14.57
CA LEU A 218 -8.23 -20.93 -15.46
C LEU A 218 -7.98 -21.32 -16.92
N LEU A 219 -6.72 -21.29 -17.38
CA LEU A 219 -6.33 -21.78 -18.71
C LEU A 219 -6.63 -23.27 -18.86
N LEU A 220 -6.31 -24.10 -17.86
CA LEU A 220 -6.61 -25.52 -17.88
C LEU A 220 -8.13 -25.78 -17.89
N CYS A 221 -8.90 -25.05 -17.10
CA CYS A 221 -10.37 -25.07 -17.14
C CYS A 221 -10.91 -24.69 -18.54
N LEU A 222 -10.32 -23.69 -19.20
CA LEU A 222 -10.67 -23.31 -20.56
C LEU A 222 -10.39 -24.45 -21.56
N PHE A 223 -9.20 -25.06 -21.49
CA PHE A 223 -8.82 -26.16 -22.39
C PHE A 223 -9.62 -27.44 -22.19
N THR A 224 -10.09 -27.69 -20.96
CA THR A 224 -10.93 -28.84 -20.61
C THR A 224 -12.42 -28.59 -20.86
N GLY A 225 -12.80 -27.42 -21.36
CA GLY A 225 -14.18 -27.09 -21.71
C GLY A 225 -15.08 -26.83 -20.49
N VAL A 226 -14.51 -26.39 -19.37
CA VAL A 226 -15.29 -26.05 -18.16
C VAL A 226 -16.25 -24.90 -18.45
N ASP A 227 -17.51 -25.11 -18.11
CA ASP A 227 -18.56 -24.11 -18.25
C ASP A 227 -18.54 -23.11 -17.08
N PHE A 228 -18.10 -21.88 -17.36
CA PHE A 228 -18.06 -20.77 -16.42
C PHE A 228 -19.42 -20.15 -16.09
N SER A 229 -20.52 -20.65 -16.68
CA SER A 229 -21.87 -20.28 -16.25
C SER A 229 -22.25 -20.91 -14.91
N ARG A 230 -21.62 -22.04 -14.55
CA ARG A 230 -21.87 -22.75 -13.29
C ARG A 230 -21.32 -21.96 -12.11
N LEU A 231 -22.00 -22.05 -10.97
CA LEU A 231 -21.70 -21.25 -9.77
C LEU A 231 -20.24 -21.35 -9.32
N LEU A 232 -19.68 -22.56 -9.22
CA LEU A 232 -18.33 -22.77 -8.69
C LEU A 232 -17.22 -22.24 -9.62
N PRO A 233 -17.16 -22.59 -10.92
CA PRO A 233 -16.21 -21.98 -11.86
C PRO A 233 -16.31 -20.45 -11.93
N ARG A 234 -17.55 -19.92 -11.90
CA ARG A 234 -17.81 -18.48 -11.88
C ARG A 234 -17.26 -17.81 -10.62
N LEU A 235 -17.49 -18.42 -9.45
CA LEU A 235 -16.95 -17.94 -8.18
C LEU A 235 -15.42 -17.91 -8.20
N LEU A 236 -14.78 -18.96 -8.72
CA LEU A 236 -13.32 -19.03 -8.85
C LEU A 236 -12.76 -17.93 -9.76
N LEU A 237 -13.41 -17.70 -10.91
CA LEU A 237 -13.05 -16.61 -11.81
C LEU A 237 -13.19 -15.24 -11.14
N ILE A 238 -14.25 -15.03 -10.35
CA ILE A 238 -14.48 -13.77 -9.65
C ILE A 238 -13.48 -13.57 -8.52
N LEU A 239 -13.16 -14.62 -7.75
CA LEU A 239 -12.12 -14.58 -6.73
C LEU A 239 -10.76 -14.20 -7.36
N TYR A 240 -10.45 -14.79 -8.52
CA TYR A 240 -9.25 -14.47 -9.27
C TYR A 240 -9.20 -13.00 -9.72
N MET A 241 -10.30 -12.50 -10.29
CA MET A 241 -10.40 -11.09 -10.68
C MET A 241 -10.35 -10.14 -9.47
N ALA A 242 -10.97 -10.52 -8.35
CA ALA A 242 -10.95 -9.76 -7.11
C ALA A 242 -9.52 -9.65 -6.56
N ALA A 243 -8.74 -10.74 -6.63
CA ALA A 243 -7.33 -10.71 -6.25
C ALA A 243 -6.51 -9.74 -7.12
N TRP A 244 -6.72 -9.76 -8.44
CA TRP A 244 -6.06 -8.84 -9.38
C TRP A 244 -6.41 -7.37 -9.12
N VAL A 245 -7.69 -7.05 -8.99
CA VAL A 245 -8.14 -5.68 -8.75
C VAL A 245 -7.65 -5.17 -7.40
N SER A 246 -7.71 -6.00 -6.36
CA SER A 246 -7.24 -5.63 -5.02
C SER A 246 -5.73 -5.40 -4.99
N TYR A 247 -4.96 -6.23 -5.70
CA TYR A 247 -3.52 -6.06 -5.84
C TYR A 247 -3.16 -4.81 -6.65
N GLY A 248 -3.85 -4.59 -7.76
CA GLY A 248 -3.68 -3.39 -8.58
C GLY A 248 -4.02 -2.11 -7.83
N PHE A 249 -5.12 -2.11 -7.06
CA PHE A 249 -5.50 -1.00 -6.21
C PHE A 249 -4.43 -0.67 -5.17
N TRP A 250 -3.83 -1.70 -4.55
CA TRP A 250 -2.72 -1.51 -3.64
C TRP A 250 -1.48 -0.91 -4.33
N ILE A 251 -1.13 -1.37 -5.54
CA ILE A 251 -0.02 -0.78 -6.30
C ILE A 251 -0.29 0.70 -6.60
N VAL A 252 -1.51 1.04 -7.00
CA VAL A 252 -1.94 2.42 -7.27
C VAL A 252 -1.86 3.26 -5.99
N ASP A 253 -2.36 2.75 -4.86
CA ASP A 253 -2.23 3.41 -3.57
C ASP A 253 -0.77 3.66 -3.20
N LEU A 254 0.09 2.66 -3.41
CA LEU A 254 1.52 2.79 -3.12
C LEU A 254 2.20 3.80 -4.06
N ALA A 255 1.79 3.86 -5.33
CA ALA A 255 2.34 4.76 -6.34
C ALA A 255 1.93 6.23 -6.15
N PHE A 256 0.64 6.46 -5.83
CA PHE A 256 0.04 7.79 -5.84
C PHE A 256 -0.31 8.32 -4.45
N GLY A 257 -0.25 7.48 -3.41
CA GLY A 257 -0.58 7.83 -2.04
C GLY A 257 -2.04 8.25 -1.93
N LEU A 258 -2.98 7.31 -2.09
CA LEU A 258 -4.41 7.63 -2.00
C LEU A 258 -4.73 8.18 -0.60
N PRO A 259 -5.72 9.07 -0.47
CA PRO A 259 -5.98 9.82 0.77
C PRO A 259 -6.42 8.95 1.95
N PHE A 260 -6.63 7.64 1.73
CA PHE A 260 -7.18 6.73 2.73
C PHE A 260 -6.19 6.32 3.81
N GLY A 261 -4.88 6.42 3.56
CA GLY A 261 -3.84 6.07 4.54
C GLY A 261 -3.90 4.62 5.00
N TRP A 262 -4.48 3.73 4.19
CA TRP A 262 -4.67 2.33 4.55
C TRP A 262 -3.36 1.56 4.40
N ASN A 263 -3.08 0.68 5.36
CA ASN A 263 -2.04 -0.32 5.15
C ASN A 263 -2.58 -1.39 4.18
N ARG A 264 -1.68 -2.11 3.52
CA ARG A 264 -2.04 -3.15 2.54
C ARG A 264 -2.93 -4.25 3.12
N PHE A 265 -2.76 -4.56 4.41
CA PHE A 265 -3.53 -5.57 5.13
C PHE A 265 -4.98 -5.13 5.38
N LYS A 266 -5.29 -3.84 5.21
CA LYS A 266 -6.64 -3.29 5.20
C LYS A 266 -7.15 -3.12 3.77
N ALA A 267 -6.34 -2.51 2.90
CA ALA A 267 -6.76 -2.18 1.53
C ALA A 267 -7.12 -3.42 0.70
N VAL A 268 -6.27 -4.45 0.76
CA VAL A 268 -6.45 -5.67 -0.05
C VAL A 268 -7.67 -6.48 0.39
N PRO A 269 -7.83 -6.86 1.68
CA PRO A 269 -9.01 -7.61 2.09
C PRO A 269 -10.31 -6.82 1.94
N LEU A 270 -10.28 -5.50 2.16
CA LEU A 270 -11.48 -4.67 2.00
C LEU A 270 -11.91 -4.56 0.54
N CYS A 271 -10.96 -4.37 -0.38
CA CYS A 271 -11.25 -4.33 -1.81
C CYS A 271 -11.79 -5.70 -2.28
N MET A 272 -11.15 -6.79 -1.84
CA MET A 272 -11.58 -8.15 -2.17
C MET A 272 -12.97 -8.45 -1.61
N ALA A 273 -13.24 -8.10 -0.35
CA ALA A 273 -14.54 -8.26 0.30
C ALA A 273 -15.63 -7.42 -0.38
N SER A 274 -15.29 -6.22 -0.86
CA SER A 274 -16.21 -5.35 -1.59
C SER A 274 -16.59 -5.95 -2.94
N ILE A 275 -15.63 -6.49 -3.70
CA ILE A 275 -15.89 -7.16 -4.98
C ILE A 275 -16.74 -8.43 -4.78
N LEU A 276 -16.38 -9.25 -3.78
CA LEU A 276 -17.13 -10.46 -3.45
C LEU A 276 -18.53 -10.15 -2.92
N GLY A 277 -18.67 -9.11 -2.10
CA GLY A 277 -19.95 -8.63 -1.59
C GLY A 277 -20.87 -8.13 -2.69
N LEU A 278 -20.35 -7.36 -3.65
CA LEU A 278 -21.09 -6.94 -4.83
C LEU A 278 -21.54 -8.11 -5.68
N PHE A 279 -20.70 -9.12 -5.86
CA PHE A 279 -21.08 -10.35 -6.56
C PHE A 279 -22.21 -11.08 -5.82
N PHE A 280 -22.09 -11.25 -4.50
CA PHE A 280 -23.12 -11.92 -3.71
C PHE A 280 -24.46 -11.17 -3.75
N LEU A 281 -24.42 -9.84 -3.66
CA LEU A 281 -25.62 -9.00 -3.81
C LEU A 281 -26.25 -9.14 -5.20
N ALA A 282 -25.44 -9.22 -6.26
CA ALA A 282 -25.94 -9.42 -7.62
C ALA A 282 -26.61 -10.79 -7.80
N GLU A 283 -26.06 -11.85 -7.19
CA GLU A 283 -26.67 -13.19 -7.20
C GLU A 283 -27.97 -13.22 -6.39
N LEU A 284 -27.99 -12.61 -5.21
CA LEU A 284 -29.21 -12.46 -4.41
C LEU A 284 -30.28 -11.68 -5.18
N TRP A 285 -29.88 -10.62 -5.87
CA TRP A 285 -30.78 -9.81 -6.69
C TRP A 285 -31.33 -10.60 -7.88
N ALA A 286 -30.50 -11.37 -8.58
CA ALA A 286 -30.94 -12.24 -9.66
C ALA A 286 -31.93 -13.31 -9.16
N ALA A 287 -31.62 -13.96 -8.03
CA ALA A 287 -32.53 -14.91 -7.40
C ALA A 287 -33.85 -14.27 -6.95
N ALA A 288 -33.80 -13.05 -6.41
CA ALA A 288 -34.99 -12.28 -6.04
C ALA A 288 -35.82 -11.93 -7.28
N GLN A 289 -35.19 -11.47 -8.37
CA GLN A 289 -35.91 -11.20 -9.62
C GLN A 289 -36.58 -12.46 -10.18
N ASP A 290 -35.91 -13.61 -10.14
CA ASP A 290 -36.50 -14.88 -10.54
C ASP A 290 -37.63 -15.31 -9.61
N PHE A 291 -37.56 -15.01 -8.32
CA PHE A 291 -38.61 -15.30 -7.34
C PHE A 291 -39.83 -14.35 -7.43
N PHE A 292 -39.62 -13.07 -7.75
CA PHE A 292 -40.68 -12.05 -7.84
C PHE A 292 -41.15 -11.77 -9.27
N ARG A 293 -40.59 -12.44 -10.29
CA ARG A 293 -41.02 -12.29 -11.68
C ARG A 293 -42.54 -12.48 -11.80
N PRO A 294 -43.28 -11.51 -12.38
CA PRO A 294 -44.71 -11.64 -12.54
C PRO A 294 -45.00 -12.88 -13.40
N VAL A 295 -45.93 -13.69 -12.92
CA VAL A 295 -46.35 -14.93 -13.57
C VAL A 295 -47.43 -14.57 -14.59
N GLU A 296 -47.31 -15.08 -15.82
CA GLU A 296 -48.31 -14.84 -16.87
C GLU A 296 -49.71 -15.31 -16.42
N LYS A 297 -50.76 -14.62 -16.89
CA LYS A 297 -52.14 -14.99 -16.60
C LYS A 297 -52.38 -16.45 -17.02
N GLY A 298 -52.84 -17.27 -16.07
CA GLY A 298 -53.07 -18.71 -16.28
C GLY A 298 -52.03 -19.62 -15.64
N TYR A 299 -50.93 -19.07 -15.13
CA TYR A 299 -49.89 -19.81 -14.41
C TYR A 299 -49.87 -19.46 -12.91
N LYS A 300 -49.36 -20.38 -12.08
CA LYS A 300 -49.08 -20.22 -10.64
C LYS A 300 -47.63 -20.66 -10.38
N ARG A 301 -46.99 -20.17 -9.31
CA ARG A 301 -45.67 -20.68 -8.90
C ARG A 301 -45.82 -21.93 -8.06
N CYS A 302 -44.99 -22.94 -8.33
CA CYS A 302 -44.86 -24.10 -7.47
C CYS A 302 -44.27 -23.69 -6.10
N ARG A 303 -44.89 -24.11 -5.00
CA ARG A 303 -44.39 -23.84 -3.64
C ARG A 303 -43.06 -24.55 -3.32
N HIS A 304 -42.73 -25.62 -4.05
CA HIS A 304 -41.55 -26.44 -3.79
C HIS A 304 -40.31 -26.03 -4.58
N CYS A 305 -40.46 -25.61 -5.84
CA CYS A 305 -39.33 -25.25 -6.71
C CYS A 305 -39.43 -23.86 -7.35
N GLY A 306 -40.51 -23.12 -7.12
CA GLY A 306 -40.68 -21.76 -7.66
C GLY A 306 -40.97 -21.68 -9.16
N ALA A 307 -40.98 -22.81 -9.88
CA ALA A 307 -41.28 -22.87 -11.32
C ALA A 307 -42.71 -22.41 -11.62
N ALA A 308 -42.90 -21.71 -12.74
CA ALA A 308 -44.21 -21.33 -13.23
C ALA A 308 -44.92 -22.56 -13.83
N THR A 309 -46.04 -22.95 -13.24
CA THR A 309 -46.85 -24.10 -13.69
C THR A 309 -48.26 -23.64 -14.07
N PRO A 310 -48.92 -24.28 -15.05
CA PRO A 310 -50.29 -23.96 -15.40
C PRO A 310 -51.19 -24.10 -14.16
N LYS A 311 -52.14 -23.18 -13.94
CA LYS A 311 -53.06 -23.22 -12.78
C LYS A 311 -53.82 -24.53 -12.67
N LEU A 312 -54.15 -25.15 -13.81
CA LEU A 312 -54.86 -26.42 -13.92
C LEU A 312 -53.98 -27.65 -13.66
N SER A 313 -52.66 -27.49 -13.54
CA SER A 313 -51.78 -28.60 -13.25
C SER A 313 -51.90 -29.03 -11.78
N LEU A 314 -52.07 -30.33 -11.55
CA LEU A 314 -52.06 -30.97 -10.22
C LEU A 314 -50.64 -31.23 -9.71
N GLU A 315 -49.68 -31.34 -10.63
CA GLU A 315 -48.27 -31.61 -10.33
C GLU A 315 -47.35 -30.61 -11.01
N CYS A 316 -46.21 -30.33 -10.39
CA CYS A 316 -45.19 -29.50 -11.00
C CYS A 316 -44.38 -30.30 -12.01
N THR A 317 -44.29 -29.82 -13.25
CA THR A 317 -43.53 -30.48 -14.32
C THR A 317 -42.03 -30.57 -14.03
N GLU A 318 -41.49 -29.67 -13.22
CA GLU A 318 -40.07 -29.64 -12.84
C GLU A 318 -39.76 -30.57 -11.67
N CYS A 319 -40.53 -30.51 -10.58
CA CYS A 319 -40.21 -31.25 -9.36
C CYS A 319 -41.08 -32.49 -9.10
N ARG A 320 -42.07 -32.76 -9.96
CA ARG A 320 -43.05 -33.87 -9.86
C ARG A 320 -43.76 -33.98 -8.51
N LYS A 321 -43.84 -32.89 -7.75
CA LYS A 321 -44.61 -32.79 -6.49
C LYS A 321 -45.99 -32.20 -6.77
N LYS A 322 -46.98 -32.59 -5.96
CA LYS A 322 -48.31 -31.98 -5.97
C LYS A 322 -48.22 -30.48 -5.67
N LEU A 323 -48.94 -29.67 -6.45
CA LEU A 323 -48.88 -28.21 -6.47
C LEU A 323 -49.74 -27.52 -5.40
#